data_AF-A0A9D5BGK5-F1
#
_entry.id   AF-A0A9D5BGK5-F1
#
_cell.length_a   1.000
_cell.length_b   1.000
_cell.length_c   1.000
_cell.angle_alpha   90.00
_cell.angle_beta   90.00
_cell.angle_gamma   90.00
#
_symmetry.space_group_name_H-M   'P 1'
#
loop_
_entity.id
_entity.type
_entity.pdbx_description
1 polymer ?
#
loop_
_entity_poly.entity_id
_entity_poly.type
_entity_poly.pdbx_seq_one_letter_code
_entity_poly.pdbx_strand_id
1 'polypeptide(L)'
;FCEFKCAKKFDVMLNEWLEEHREKKGLGSEDKVVGERDFMDAMLLVLKDKPIEGFDVDTIIKATTLELILGGSDTTAGTLTWAMCLLLKHPHVLEKLKEELNTYIGKERCVNESDINKLVYLHAIIKET
;
A
#
# COMPACT_ATOMS: atom_id res chain seq x y z
N PHE A 1 24.92 3.58 11.85
CA PHE A 1 25.61 3.18 10.59
C PHE A 1 24.69 2.42 9.62
N CYS A 2 23.76 1.57 10.08
CA CYS A 2 22.80 0.86 9.20
C CYS A 2 21.66 1.79 8.71
N GLU A 3 21.10 2.62 9.59
CA GLU A 3 20.02 3.57 9.26
C GLU A 3 20.37 4.49 8.10
N PHE A 4 21.58 5.05 8.11
CA PHE A 4 22.05 5.93 7.03
C PHE A 4 22.21 5.22 5.68
N LYS A 5 22.49 3.90 5.70
CA LYS A 5 22.51 3.10 4.46
C LYS A 5 21.11 2.82 3.95
N CYS A 6 20.14 2.55 4.85
CA CYS A 6 18.75 2.35 4.48
C CYS A 6 18.13 3.63 3.92
N ALA A 7 18.34 4.78 4.57
CA ALA A 7 17.86 6.07 4.10
C ALA A 7 18.36 6.39 2.68
N LYS A 8 19.65 6.15 2.40
CA LYS A 8 20.21 6.32 1.05
C LYS A 8 19.57 5.40 0.00
N LYS A 9 19.28 4.15 0.36
CA LYS A 9 18.62 3.21 -0.56
C LYS A 9 17.20 3.65 -0.89
N PHE A 10 16.44 4.07 0.11
CA PHE A 10 15.09 4.59 -0.10
C PHE A 10 15.11 5.86 -0.94
N ASP A 11 16.05 6.78 -0.68
CA ASP A 11 16.16 8.01 -1.48
C ASP A 11 16.43 7.70 -2.96
N VAL A 12 17.37 6.79 -3.26
CA VAL A 12 17.65 6.35 -4.63
C VAL A 12 16.40 5.73 -5.28
N MET A 13 15.74 4.80 -4.60
CA MET A 13 14.53 4.13 -5.09
C MET A 13 13.38 5.12 -5.37
N LEU A 14 13.12 6.04 -4.43
CA LEU A 14 12.05 7.03 -4.58
C LEU A 14 12.37 8.04 -5.68
N ASN A 15 13.65 8.36 -5.89
CA ASN A 15 14.07 9.21 -6.98
C ASN A 15 13.85 8.54 -8.34
N GLU A 16 14.26 7.29 -8.49
CA GLU A 16 14.00 6.49 -9.71
C GLU A 16 12.51 6.41 -10.01
N TRP A 17 11.69 6.16 -8.98
CA TRP A 17 10.23 6.08 -9.11
C TRP A 17 9.61 7.43 -9.50
N LEU A 18 10.10 8.55 -8.95
CA LEU A 18 9.63 9.89 -9.27
C LEU A 18 9.91 10.26 -10.73
N GLU A 19 11.10 9.95 -11.23
CA GLU A 19 11.46 10.19 -12.62
C GLU A 19 10.61 9.35 -13.57
N GLU A 20 10.33 8.07 -13.24
CA GLU A 20 9.43 7.22 -14.02
C GLU A 20 8.02 7.84 -14.17
N HIS A 21 7.48 8.42 -13.09
CA HIS A 21 6.18 9.10 -13.11
C HIS A 21 6.19 10.37 -13.98
N ARG A 22 7.31 11.10 -14.00
CA ARG A 22 7.49 12.29 -14.84
C ARG A 22 7.57 11.92 -16.32
N GLU A 23 8.32 10.89 -16.65
CA GLU A 23 8.43 10.40 -18.03
C GLU A 23 7.08 9.91 -18.57
N LYS A 24 6.33 9.14 -17.77
CA LYS A 24 4.96 8.70 -18.12
C LYS A 24 4.02 9.87 -18.41
N LYS A 25 4.14 10.98 -17.67
CA LYS A 25 3.35 12.20 -17.91
C LYS A 25 3.84 13.02 -19.10
N GLY A 26 5.15 13.10 -19.35
CA GLY A 26 5.71 13.85 -20.47
C GLY A 26 5.35 13.27 -21.85
N LEU A 27 5.02 11.98 -21.90
CA LEU A 27 4.62 11.26 -23.12
C LEU A 27 3.12 11.37 -23.44
N GLY A 28 2.29 11.90 -22.52
CA GLY A 28 0.85 12.04 -22.67
C GLY A 28 0.42 13.50 -22.63
N SER A 29 -0.22 13.96 -23.69
CA SER A 29 -0.94 15.24 -23.72
C SER A 29 -1.86 15.36 -22.51
N GLU A 30 -2.03 16.61 -22.03
CA GLU A 30 -2.98 16.97 -20.99
C GLU A 30 -4.30 16.20 -21.21
N ASP A 31 -4.68 15.40 -20.20
CA ASP A 31 -5.97 14.72 -20.05
C ASP A 31 -6.07 13.21 -20.39
N LYS A 32 -5.00 12.50 -20.77
CA LYS A 32 -5.03 11.02 -20.83
C LYS A 32 -3.77 10.35 -20.27
N VAL A 33 -3.71 10.20 -18.95
CA VAL A 33 -2.85 9.18 -18.34
C VAL A 33 -3.45 7.81 -18.71
N VAL A 34 -2.83 7.11 -19.64
CA VAL A 34 -3.15 5.71 -19.96
C VAL A 34 -2.49 4.85 -18.88
N GLY A 35 -3.20 4.62 -17.76
CA GLY A 35 -2.71 3.81 -16.64
C GLY A 35 -3.47 4.06 -15.33
N GLU A 36 -3.31 3.16 -14.36
CA GLU A 36 -3.75 3.40 -12.98
C GLU A 36 -2.91 4.53 -12.39
N ARG A 37 -3.57 5.57 -11.86
CA ARG A 37 -2.89 6.67 -11.17
C ARG A 37 -2.60 6.26 -9.74
N ASP A 38 -1.40 6.53 -9.27
CA ASP A 38 -1.01 6.28 -7.89
C ASP A 38 -0.88 7.55 -7.04
N PHE A 39 -0.40 7.39 -5.81
CA PHE A 39 -0.22 8.48 -4.87
C PHE A 39 0.83 9.51 -5.36
N MET A 40 1.90 9.05 -6.00
CA MET A 40 2.95 9.93 -6.51
C MET A 40 2.44 10.75 -7.70
N ASP A 41 1.60 10.15 -8.56
CA ASP A 41 0.88 10.89 -9.59
C ASP A 41 0.02 12.01 -9.03
N ALA A 42 -0.72 11.73 -7.95
CA ALA A 42 -1.58 12.71 -7.29
C ALA A 42 -0.75 13.86 -6.69
N MET A 43 0.36 13.56 -6.01
CA MET A 43 1.26 14.56 -5.44
C MET A 43 1.88 15.47 -6.51
N LEU A 44 2.33 14.89 -7.63
CA LEU A 44 2.83 15.64 -8.78
C LEU A 44 1.78 16.60 -9.37
N LEU A 45 0.50 16.19 -9.41
CA LEU A 45 -0.59 17.07 -9.88
C LEU A 45 -0.88 18.20 -8.90
N VAL A 46 -0.90 17.91 -7.60
CA VAL A 46 -1.22 18.89 -6.55
C VAL A 46 -0.14 19.98 -6.45
N LEU A 47 1.14 19.61 -6.63
CA LEU A 47 2.28 20.51 -6.45
C LEU A 47 2.76 21.19 -7.73
N LYS A 48 2.22 20.85 -8.91
CA LYS A 48 2.63 21.40 -10.22
C LYS A 48 2.72 22.94 -10.25
N ASP A 49 1.73 23.61 -9.65
CA ASP A 49 1.62 25.08 -9.65
C ASP A 49 1.60 25.67 -8.23
N LYS A 50 1.99 24.88 -7.22
CA LYS A 50 1.91 25.25 -5.79
C LYS A 50 3.19 24.86 -5.05
N PRO A 51 4.34 25.47 -5.38
CA PRO A 51 5.56 25.25 -4.62
C PRO A 51 5.35 25.71 -3.17
N ILE A 52 5.81 24.90 -2.22
CA ILE A 52 5.78 25.23 -0.79
C ILE A 52 7.05 26.01 -0.48
N GLU A 53 6.92 27.22 0.06
CA GLU A 53 8.07 28.05 0.41
C GLU A 53 9.02 27.32 1.38
N GLY A 54 10.31 27.29 1.03
CA GLY A 54 11.36 26.73 1.87
C GLY A 54 11.63 25.23 1.68
N PHE A 55 10.86 24.53 0.84
CA PHE A 55 11.08 23.11 0.56
C PHE A 55 11.10 22.81 -0.94
N ASP A 56 12.02 21.91 -1.31
CA ASP A 56 12.06 21.34 -2.65
C ASP A 56 10.86 20.40 -2.87
N VAL A 57 10.19 20.56 -4.02
CA VAL A 57 8.96 19.81 -4.36
C VAL A 57 9.25 18.32 -4.40
N ASP A 58 10.40 17.91 -4.92
CA ASP A 58 10.78 16.50 -5.05
C ASP A 58 11.01 15.90 -3.67
N THR A 59 11.67 16.65 -2.79
CA THR A 59 11.87 16.29 -1.39
C THR A 59 10.53 16.07 -0.69
N ILE A 60 9.54 16.94 -0.91
CA ILE A 60 8.19 16.78 -0.34
C ILE A 60 7.54 15.50 -0.87
N ILE A 61 7.51 15.31 -2.19
CA ILE A 61 6.87 14.14 -2.81
C ILE A 61 7.51 12.84 -2.32
N LYS A 62 8.84 12.77 -2.31
CA LYS A 62 9.57 11.59 -1.83
C LYS A 62 9.33 11.35 -0.35
N ALA A 63 9.39 12.39 0.49
CA ALA A 63 9.19 12.26 1.93
C ALA A 63 7.77 11.78 2.28
N THR A 64 6.73 12.36 1.69
CA THR A 64 5.34 11.97 1.97
C THR A 64 5.03 10.56 1.44
N THR A 65 5.62 10.19 0.31
CA THR A 65 5.47 8.84 -0.24
C THR A 65 6.14 7.80 0.65
N LEU A 66 7.34 8.11 1.17
CA LEU A 66 8.04 7.25 2.11
C LEU A 66 7.25 7.09 3.42
N GLU A 67 6.72 8.19 3.95
CA GLU A 67 5.90 8.18 5.16
C GLU A 67 4.67 7.28 5.01
N LEU A 68 3.98 7.36 3.86
CA LEU A 68 2.85 6.50 3.54
C LEU A 68 3.24 5.01 3.54
N ILE A 69 4.35 4.65 2.89
CA ILE A 69 4.83 3.27 2.83
C ILE A 69 5.19 2.77 4.23
N LEU A 70 5.97 3.54 5.00
CA LEU A 70 6.41 3.13 6.33
C LEU A 70 5.24 3.01 7.31
N GLY A 71 4.33 3.98 7.31
CA GLY A 71 3.16 3.98 8.18
C GLY A 71 2.23 2.80 7.94
N GLY A 72 2.09 2.37 6.69
CA GLY A 72 1.31 1.19 6.33
C GLY A 72 2.03 -0.14 6.57
N SER A 73 3.35 -0.19 6.36
CA SER A 73 4.10 -1.47 6.34
C SER A 73 4.25 -2.09 7.73
N ASP A 74 4.74 -1.31 8.70
CA ASP A 74 5.05 -1.87 10.02
C ASP A 74 3.77 -2.25 10.79
N THR A 75 2.72 -1.43 10.65
CA THR A 75 1.43 -1.64 11.32
C THR A 75 0.70 -2.86 10.75
N THR A 76 0.67 -3.02 9.43
CA THR A 76 0.05 -4.19 8.78
C THR A 76 0.84 -5.46 9.04
N ALA A 77 2.17 -5.42 8.99
CA ALA A 77 3.00 -6.57 9.32
C ALA A 77 2.77 -7.05 10.78
N GLY A 78 2.69 -6.12 11.73
CA GLY A 78 2.34 -6.42 13.12
C GLY A 78 0.96 -7.07 13.26
N THR A 79 -0.06 -6.46 12.65
CA THR A 79 -1.44 -6.96 12.69
C THR A 79 -1.56 -8.37 12.11
N LEU A 80 -0.95 -8.61 10.94
CA LEU A 80 -0.95 -9.92 10.29
C LEU A 80 -0.22 -10.97 11.13
N THR A 81 0.88 -10.58 11.78
CA THR A 81 1.65 -11.48 12.66
C THR A 81 0.78 -11.94 13.83
N TRP A 82 0.12 -11.00 14.52
CA TRP A 82 -0.78 -11.33 15.63
C TRP A 82 -1.99 -12.15 15.18
N ALA A 83 -2.61 -11.80 14.05
CA ALA A 83 -3.74 -12.55 13.51
C ALA A 83 -3.34 -14.00 13.20
N MET A 84 -2.17 -14.22 12.57
CA MET A 84 -1.66 -15.58 12.32
C MET A 84 -1.37 -16.33 13.63
N CYS A 85 -0.74 -15.68 14.62
CA CYS A 85 -0.50 -16.30 15.93
C CYS A 85 -1.80 -16.72 16.63
N LEU A 86 -2.84 -15.88 16.61
CA LEU A 86 -4.14 -16.17 17.19
C LEU A 86 -4.85 -17.32 16.46
N LEU A 87 -4.83 -17.31 15.13
CA LEU A 87 -5.41 -18.37 14.30
C LEU A 87 -4.76 -19.74 14.57
N LEU A 88 -3.43 -19.77 14.68
CA LEU A 88 -2.70 -21.01 14.98
C LEU A 88 -2.96 -21.51 16.40
N LYS A 89 -3.19 -20.60 17.35
CA LYS A 89 -3.52 -20.94 18.75
C LYS A 89 -4.96 -21.44 18.91
N HIS A 90 -5.88 -21.06 18.01
CA HIS A 90 -7.29 -21.40 18.07
C HIS A 90 -7.76 -22.15 16.80
N PRO A 91 -7.46 -23.47 16.68
CA PRO A 91 -7.76 -24.25 15.48
C PRO A 91 -9.23 -24.23 15.04
N HIS A 92 -10.16 -24.16 15.99
CA HIS A 92 -11.61 -24.07 15.72
C HIS A 92 -12.00 -22.74 15.04
N VAL A 93 -11.32 -21.64 15.35
CA VAL A 93 -11.51 -20.34 14.67
C VAL A 93 -10.96 -20.43 13.25
N LEU A 94 -9.78 -21.04 13.09
CA LEU A 94 -9.17 -21.24 11.77
C LEU A 94 -10.02 -22.14 10.86
N GLU A 95 -10.66 -23.18 11.40
CA GLU A 95 -11.56 -24.04 10.64
C GLU A 95 -12.77 -23.26 10.10
N LYS A 96 -13.44 -22.48 10.95
CA LYS A 96 -14.55 -21.59 10.55
C LYS A 96 -14.14 -20.56 9.50
N LEU A 97 -12.94 -19.98 9.63
CA LEU A 97 -12.41 -19.04 8.63
C LEU A 97 -12.20 -19.75 7.28
N LYS A 98 -11.65 -20.97 7.28
CA LYS A 98 -11.48 -21.77 6.06
C LYS A 98 -12.83 -22.14 5.43
N GLU A 99 -13.83 -22.47 6.25
CA GLU A 99 -15.20 -22.71 5.77
C GLU A 99 -15.75 -21.47 5.08
N GLU A 100 -15.68 -20.29 5.70
CA GLU A 100 -16.13 -19.03 5.11
C GLU A 100 -15.45 -18.76 3.75
N LEU A 101 -14.12 -18.90 3.69
CA LEU A 101 -13.37 -18.71 2.46
C LEU A 101 -13.81 -19.70 1.37
N ASN A 102 -13.96 -20.98 1.72
CA ASN A 102 -14.42 -22.00 0.77
C ASN A 102 -15.86 -21.74 0.29
N THR A 103 -16.74 -21.22 1.14
CA THR A 103 -18.14 -20.93 0.79
C THR A 103 -18.26 -19.75 -0.17
N TYR A 104 -17.52 -18.66 0.05
CA TYR A 104 -17.70 -17.43 -0.74
C TYR A 104 -16.72 -17.28 -1.91
N ILE A 105 -15.50 -17.80 -1.80
CA ILE A 105 -14.47 -17.69 -2.83
C ILE A 105 -14.32 -19.00 -3.61
N GLY A 106 -14.37 -20.13 -2.91
CA GLY A 106 -14.03 -21.44 -3.46
C GLY A 106 -12.51 -21.66 -3.54
N LYS A 107 -12.09 -22.69 -4.28
CA LYS A 107 -10.66 -23.08 -4.40
C LYS A 107 -10.02 -22.77 -5.75
N GLU A 108 -10.82 -22.36 -6.74
CA GLU A 108 -10.38 -22.25 -8.13
C GLU A 108 -9.95 -20.83 -8.54
N ARG A 109 -10.13 -19.84 -7.66
CA ARG A 109 -9.84 -18.44 -7.96
C ARG A 109 -9.23 -17.70 -6.77
N CYS A 110 -8.50 -16.63 -7.07
CA CYS A 110 -8.04 -15.68 -6.07
C CYS A 110 -9.19 -14.82 -5.51
N VAL A 111 -8.94 -14.23 -4.35
CA VAL A 111 -9.84 -13.25 -3.72
C VAL A 111 -9.87 -11.98 -4.55
N ASN A 112 -11.06 -11.46 -4.83
CA ASN A 112 -11.25 -10.15 -5.42
C ASN A 112 -11.76 -9.16 -4.37
N GLU A 113 -11.57 -7.86 -4.59
CA GLU A 113 -12.04 -6.81 -3.66
C GLU A 113 -13.54 -6.91 -3.37
N SER A 114 -14.35 -7.27 -4.38
CA SER A 114 -15.79 -7.45 -4.23
C SER A 114 -16.19 -8.56 -3.25
N ASP A 115 -15.29 -9.51 -2.99
CA ASP A 115 -15.55 -10.63 -2.07
C ASP A 115 -15.36 -10.24 -0.61
N ILE A 116 -14.56 -9.20 -0.31
CA ILE A 116 -14.20 -8.78 1.05
C ILE A 116 -15.45 -8.54 1.90
N ASN A 117 -16.49 -7.96 1.31
CA ASN A 117 -17.77 -7.69 1.98
C ASN A 117 -18.51 -8.96 2.45
N LYS A 118 -18.21 -10.13 1.87
CA LYS A 118 -18.81 -11.41 2.23
C LYS A 118 -18.02 -12.14 3.33
N LEU A 119 -16.77 -11.75 3.56
CA LEU A 119 -15.86 -12.37 4.53
C LEU A 119 -16.02 -11.73 5.92
N VAL A 120 -17.22 -11.84 6.47
CA VAL A 120 -17.61 -11.19 7.72
C VAL A 120 -16.80 -11.73 8.90
N TYR A 121 -16.53 -13.03 8.90
CA TYR A 121 -15.76 -13.70 9.95
C TYR A 121 -14.28 -13.33 9.88
N LEU A 122 -13.68 -13.28 8.69
CA LEU A 122 -12.33 -12.75 8.49
C LEU A 122 -12.23 -11.31 9.02
N HIS A 123 -13.21 -10.46 8.72
CA HIS A 123 -13.23 -9.07 9.19
C HIS A 123 -13.33 -8.97 10.71
N ALA A 124 -14.11 -9.85 11.34
CA ALA A 124 -14.21 -9.93 12.79
C ALA A 124 -12.86 -10.31 13.43
N ILE A 125 -12.12 -11.25 12.85
CA ILE A 125 -10.79 -11.66 13.35
C ILE A 125 -9.79 -10.49 13.28
N ILE A 126 -9.77 -9.77 12.14
CA ILE A 126 -8.88 -8.61 11.98
C ILE A 126 -9.21 -7.51 12.99
N LYS A 127 -10.49 -7.29 13.31
CA LYS A 127 -10.91 -6.27 14.28
C LYS A 127 -10.62 -6.60 15.74
N GLU A 128 -10.52 -7.89 16.07
CA GLU A 128 -10.24 -8.36 17.43
C GLU A 128 -8.74 -8.38 17.74
N THR A 129 -7.90 -8.37 16.70
CA THR A 129 -6.44 -8.42 16.79
C THR A 129 -5.86 -7.02 17.03
#